data_AF-A0A3B4T3S7-F1
#
_entry.id   AF-A0A3B4T3S7-F1
#
_cell.length_a   1.000
_cell.length_b   1.000
_cell.length_c   1.000
_cell.angle_alpha   90.00
_cell.angle_beta   90.00
_cell.angle_gamma   90.00
#
_symmetry.space_group_name_H-M   'P 1'
#
loop_
_entity.id
_entity.type
_entity.pdbx_description
1 polymer ?
#
loop_
_entity_poly.entity_id
_entity_poly.type
_entity_poly.pdbx_seq_one_letter_code
_entity_poly.pdbx_strand_id
1 'polypeptide(L)'
;MPRTYKRKTNWGSTPLEALERAANDVKAGRSIRSVATERKIDTCTLRRYIKKREVKEVKVAGYSGTAEARRVFSGEMEKELADHIKKLADQFHGLTPKKCHELSLELAIRNNIPTPSNWREKGLASRKCKKQHHSVGWHRPLAVRNPPLHSRKMMRHLSHGINLLKAKSFPSI
;
A
#
# COMPACT_ATOMS: atom_id res chain seq x y z
N MET A 1 -1.27 -22.22 -8.19
CA MET A 1 -1.75 -20.90 -8.66
C MET A 1 -0.64 -20.20 -9.43
N PRO A 2 -0.92 -19.54 -10.58
CA PRO A 2 0.08 -18.80 -11.34
C PRO A 2 0.74 -17.73 -10.48
N ARG A 3 2.08 -17.67 -10.51
CA ARG A 3 2.86 -16.73 -9.70
C ARG A 3 2.62 -15.27 -10.12
N THR A 4 2.27 -15.05 -11.38
CA THR A 4 1.83 -13.78 -11.95
C THR A 4 0.43 -13.95 -12.54
N TYR A 5 -0.56 -13.32 -11.92
CA TYR A 5 -1.92 -13.33 -12.43
C TYR A 5 -2.07 -12.30 -13.55
N LYS A 6 -2.40 -12.77 -14.76
CA LYS A 6 -2.83 -11.89 -15.87
C LYS A 6 -4.30 -11.52 -15.66
N ARG A 7 -4.62 -10.23 -15.67
CA ARG A 7 -6.01 -9.76 -15.50
C ARG A 7 -6.83 -10.17 -16.72
N LYS A 8 -8.05 -10.65 -16.47
CA LYS A 8 -9.02 -11.02 -17.51
C LYS A 8 -9.90 -9.86 -17.96
N THR A 9 -9.97 -8.79 -17.17
CA THR A 9 -10.85 -7.64 -17.42
C THR A 9 -10.04 -6.36 -17.59
N ASN A 10 -10.52 -5.49 -18.49
CA ASN A 10 -9.97 -4.15 -18.73
C ASN A 10 -10.56 -3.07 -17.80
N TRP A 11 -11.29 -3.48 -16.75
CA TRP A 11 -11.98 -2.59 -15.84
C TRP A 11 -11.04 -1.62 -15.13
N GLY A 12 -11.35 -0.33 -15.21
CA GLY A 12 -10.55 0.74 -14.62
C GLY A 12 -9.24 1.03 -15.37
N SER A 13 -9.08 0.53 -16.60
CA SER A 13 -7.94 0.84 -17.48
C SER A 13 -8.18 2.06 -18.39
N THR A 14 -9.39 2.63 -18.36
CA THR A 14 -9.75 3.79 -19.19
C THR A 14 -8.99 5.04 -18.71
N PRO A 15 -8.29 5.77 -19.61
CA PRO A 15 -7.58 6.98 -19.24
C PRO A 15 -8.54 8.08 -18.78
N LEU A 16 -8.05 8.98 -17.93
CA LEU A 16 -8.88 10.04 -17.33
C LEU A 16 -9.45 10.99 -18.39
N GLU A 17 -8.64 11.38 -19.36
CA GLU A 17 -9.02 12.25 -20.48
C GLU A 17 -10.22 11.68 -21.27
N ALA A 18 -10.24 10.37 -21.53
CA ALA A 18 -11.35 9.72 -22.22
C ALA A 18 -12.64 9.74 -21.38
N LEU A 19 -12.53 9.58 -20.06
CA LEU A 19 -13.66 9.69 -19.13
C LEU A 19 -14.19 11.12 -19.03
N GLU A 20 -13.32 12.12 -19.05
CA GLU A 20 -13.70 13.53 -19.03
C GLU A 20 -14.47 13.93 -20.29
N ARG A 21 -13.94 13.57 -21.46
CA ARG A 21 -14.63 13.80 -22.74
C ARG A 21 -16.01 13.13 -22.75
N ALA A 22 -16.07 11.86 -22.33
CA ALA A 22 -17.33 11.13 -22.24
C ALA A 22 -18.32 11.77 -21.24
N ALA A 23 -17.83 12.26 -20.10
CA ALA A 23 -18.67 12.93 -19.11
C ALA A 23 -19.21 14.27 -19.61
N ASN A 24 -18.43 15.01 -20.40
CA ASN A 24 -18.87 16.27 -21.00
C ASN A 24 -19.95 16.03 -22.08
N ASP A 25 -19.82 14.96 -22.86
CA ASP A 25 -20.84 14.55 -23.83
C ASP A 25 -22.17 14.18 -23.17
N VAL A 26 -22.11 13.49 -22.03
CA VAL A 26 -23.31 13.16 -21.24
C VAL A 26 -23.92 14.43 -20.65
N LYS A 27 -23.09 15.38 -20.17
CA LYS A 27 -23.58 16.69 -19.71
C LYS A 27 -24.22 17.52 -20.82
N ALA A 28 -23.79 17.35 -22.06
CA ALA A 28 -24.41 17.97 -23.24
C ALA A 28 -25.78 17.35 -23.62
N GLY A 29 -26.27 16.37 -22.84
CA GLY A 29 -27.60 15.77 -23.02
C GLY A 29 -27.61 14.40 -23.71
N ARG A 30 -26.46 13.85 -24.08
CA ARG A 30 -26.38 12.51 -24.68
C ARG A 30 -26.61 11.42 -23.62
N SER A 31 -27.25 10.32 -24.01
CA SER A 31 -27.48 9.20 -23.09
C SER A 31 -26.17 8.49 -22.72
N ILE A 32 -26.03 8.11 -21.45
CA ILE A 32 -24.83 7.41 -20.93
C ILE A 32 -24.51 6.16 -21.75
N ARG A 33 -25.54 5.41 -22.15
CA ARG A 33 -25.39 4.15 -22.89
C ARG A 33 -24.89 4.38 -24.32
N SER A 34 -25.36 5.44 -24.99
CA SER A 34 -24.90 5.81 -26.33
C SER A 34 -23.43 6.20 -26.31
N VAL A 35 -23.05 7.15 -25.45
CA VAL A 35 -21.67 7.64 -25.31
C VAL A 35 -20.70 6.52 -24.92
N ALA A 36 -21.12 5.64 -24.00
CA ALA A 36 -20.34 4.48 -23.59
C ALA A 36 -20.04 3.53 -24.77
N THR A 37 -21.04 3.28 -25.62
CA THR A 37 -20.90 2.39 -26.78
C THR A 37 -19.99 3.02 -27.84
N GLU A 38 -20.19 4.30 -28.17
CA GLU A 38 -19.38 5.06 -29.13
C GLU A 38 -17.91 5.12 -28.72
N ARG A 39 -17.65 5.46 -27.44
CA ARG A 39 -16.28 5.61 -26.91
C ARG A 39 -15.66 4.30 -26.43
N LYS A 40 -16.35 3.16 -26.56
CA LYS A 40 -15.94 1.84 -26.07
C LYS A 40 -15.56 1.85 -24.58
N ILE A 41 -16.31 2.60 -23.78
CA ILE A 41 -16.18 2.67 -22.33
C ILE A 41 -17.31 1.84 -21.72
N ASP A 42 -17.01 1.09 -20.67
CA ASP A 42 -18.07 0.39 -19.94
C ASP A 42 -19.05 1.37 -19.27
N THR A 43 -20.35 1.12 -19.44
CA THR A 43 -21.44 1.97 -18.94
C THR A 43 -21.39 2.18 -17.42
N CYS A 44 -21.05 1.13 -16.66
CA CYS A 44 -20.93 1.20 -15.21
C CYS A 44 -19.75 2.08 -14.79
N THR A 45 -18.63 1.99 -15.52
CA THR A 45 -17.45 2.82 -15.30
C THR A 45 -17.74 4.30 -15.51
N LEU A 46 -18.41 4.66 -16.61
CA LEU A 46 -18.80 6.04 -16.90
C LEU A 46 -19.79 6.59 -15.87
N ARG A 47 -20.83 5.81 -15.52
CA ARG A 47 -21.80 6.19 -14.49
C ARG A 47 -21.14 6.42 -13.13
N ARG A 48 -20.24 5.52 -12.73
CA ARG A 48 -19.46 5.66 -11.49
C ARG A 48 -18.60 6.93 -11.49
N TYR A 49 -17.99 7.25 -12.64
CA TYR A 49 -17.16 8.45 -12.78
C TYR A 49 -17.97 9.74 -12.62
N ILE A 50 -19.12 9.85 -13.29
CA ILE A 50 -20.01 11.01 -13.21
C ILE A 50 -20.45 11.27 -11.77
N LYS A 51 -20.97 10.23 -11.09
CA LYS A 51 -21.38 10.33 -9.68
C LYS A 51 -20.22 10.74 -8.76
N LYS A 52 -19.01 10.25 -9.03
CA LYS A 52 -17.83 10.61 -8.22
C LYS A 52 -17.41 12.06 -8.46
N ARG A 53 -17.48 12.53 -9.70
CA ARG A 53 -17.15 13.90 -10.10
C ARG A 53 -18.06 14.93 -9.45
N GLU A 54 -19.34 14.61 -9.27
CA GLU A 54 -20.31 15.48 -8.58
C GLU A 54 -19.93 15.72 -7.11
N VAL A 55 -19.36 14.72 -6.44
CA VAL A 55 -19.00 14.81 -5.02
C VAL A 55 -17.59 15.41 -4.84
N LYS A 56 -16.62 15.00 -5.66
CA LYS A 56 -15.22 15.44 -5.56
C LYS A 56 -14.55 15.50 -6.93
N GLU A 57 -13.61 16.42 -7.07
CA GLU A 57 -12.71 16.45 -8.22
C GLU A 57 -11.93 15.12 -8.35
N VAL A 58 -11.97 14.50 -9.53
CA VAL A 58 -11.35 13.21 -9.78
C VAL A 58 -10.01 13.41 -10.47
N LYS A 59 -8.92 13.41 -9.69
CA LYS A 59 -7.56 13.63 -10.19
C LYS A 59 -6.92 12.41 -10.87
N VAL A 60 -7.43 11.20 -10.58
CA VAL A 60 -6.87 9.94 -11.11
C VAL A 60 -7.97 8.97 -11.52
N ALA A 61 -7.81 8.39 -12.71
CA ALA A 61 -8.73 7.39 -13.25
C ALA A 61 -8.61 6.03 -12.54
N GLY A 62 -9.70 5.26 -12.56
CA GLY A 62 -9.70 3.88 -12.08
C GLY A 62 -9.73 3.73 -10.56
N TYR A 63 -8.84 2.87 -10.04
CA TYR A 63 -8.76 2.47 -8.62
C TYR A 63 -7.53 3.01 -7.88
N SER A 64 -6.59 3.65 -8.58
CA SER A 64 -5.37 4.23 -8.00
C SER A 64 -5.68 5.29 -6.94
N GLY A 65 -6.62 6.20 -7.21
CA GLY A 65 -7.04 7.21 -6.23
C GLY A 65 -7.65 6.64 -4.94
N THR A 66 -8.19 5.41 -4.96
CA THR A 66 -8.65 4.73 -3.74
C THR A 66 -7.48 4.17 -2.93
N ALA A 67 -6.39 3.79 -3.58
CA ALA A 67 -5.17 3.38 -2.90
C ALA A 67 -4.51 4.59 -2.23
N GLU A 68 -4.36 5.70 -2.95
CA GLU A 68 -3.79 6.96 -2.43
C GLU A 68 -4.55 7.48 -1.21
N ALA A 69 -5.89 7.54 -1.27
CA ALA A 69 -6.71 8.01 -0.15
C ALA A 69 -6.60 7.13 1.11
N ARG A 70 -6.06 5.91 1.00
CA ARG A 70 -5.85 4.98 2.12
C ARG A 70 -4.38 4.91 2.55
N ARG A 71 -3.51 5.73 1.96
CA ARG A 71 -2.09 5.77 2.29
C ARG A 71 -1.92 6.42 3.66
N VAL A 72 -1.22 5.73 4.55
CA VAL A 72 -0.95 6.22 5.92
C VAL A 72 0.41 6.93 5.98
N PHE A 73 1.38 6.49 5.19
CA PHE A 73 2.73 7.06 5.14
C PHE A 73 2.94 7.91 3.90
N SER A 74 3.75 8.96 3.99
CA SER A 74 4.24 9.71 2.82
C SER A 74 5.22 8.83 2.04
N GLY A 75 5.43 9.15 0.76
CA GLY A 75 6.34 8.37 -0.09
C GLY A 75 7.78 8.32 0.45
N GLU A 76 8.23 9.34 1.16
CA GLU A 76 9.56 9.42 1.78
C GLU A 76 9.65 8.53 3.02
N MET A 77 8.67 8.63 3.93
CA MET A 77 8.59 7.78 5.12
C MET A 77 8.52 6.29 4.75
N GLU A 78 7.85 5.94 3.65
CA GLU A 78 7.83 4.55 3.17
C GLU A 78 9.21 4.06 2.71
N LYS A 79 10.03 4.93 2.11
CA LYS A 79 11.39 4.57 1.68
C LYS A 79 12.31 4.36 2.88
N GLU A 80 12.30 5.29 3.83
CA GLU A 80 13.10 5.20 5.05
C GLU A 80 12.76 3.94 5.85
N LEU A 81 11.46 3.64 6.01
CA LEU A 81 11.01 2.43 6.67
C LEU A 81 11.45 1.17 5.92
N ALA A 82 11.39 1.17 4.58
CA ALA A 82 11.83 0.03 3.79
C ALA A 82 13.33 -0.22 3.92
N ASP A 83 14.15 0.83 3.92
CA ASP A 83 15.59 0.71 4.04
C ASP A 83 16.02 0.33 5.47
N HIS A 84 15.31 0.81 6.49
CA HIS A 84 15.49 0.34 7.87
C HIS A 84 15.17 -1.14 8.02
N ILE A 85 14.06 -1.61 7.43
CA ILE A 85 13.68 -3.02 7.45
C ILE A 85 14.70 -3.88 6.71
N LYS A 86 15.28 -3.42 5.58
CA LYS A 86 16.36 -4.15 4.89
C LYS A 86 17.60 -4.29 5.77
N LYS A 87 18.06 -3.22 6.41
CA LYS A 87 19.21 -3.24 7.33
C LYS A 87 19.00 -4.24 8.48
N LEU A 88 17.82 -4.21 9.10
CA LEU A 88 17.47 -5.15 10.16
C LEU A 88 17.38 -6.59 9.63
N ALA A 89 16.79 -6.78 8.45
CA ALA A 89 16.71 -8.08 7.81
C ALA A 89 18.07 -8.73 7.55
N ASP A 90 19.06 -7.93 7.15
CA ASP A 90 20.42 -8.42 6.93
C ASP A 90 21.13 -8.76 8.23
N GLN A 91 20.90 -7.99 9.30
CA GLN A 91 21.44 -8.25 10.63
C GLN A 91 20.83 -9.50 11.30
N PHE A 92 19.53 -9.72 11.13
CA PHE A 92 18.78 -10.77 11.83
C PHE A 92 18.47 -12.01 10.97
N HIS A 93 19.12 -12.13 9.80
CA HIS A 93 18.93 -13.24 8.85
C HIS A 93 17.46 -13.44 8.40
N GLY A 94 16.70 -12.36 8.36
CA GLY A 94 15.27 -12.38 8.06
C GLY A 94 14.43 -11.63 9.08
N LEU A 95 13.31 -11.09 8.62
CA LEU A 95 12.31 -10.49 9.48
C LEU A 95 10.94 -11.13 9.24
N THR A 96 10.29 -11.49 10.34
CA THR A 96 8.91 -11.98 10.29
C THR A 96 7.97 -10.84 9.91
N PRO A 97 6.95 -11.07 9.06
CA PRO A 97 5.98 -10.04 8.69
C PRO A 97 5.30 -9.34 9.87
N LYS A 98 5.14 -10.03 11.01
CA LYS A 98 4.62 -9.44 12.25
C LYS A 98 5.53 -8.31 12.77
N LYS A 99 6.85 -8.53 12.80
CA LYS A 99 7.82 -7.54 13.26
C LYS A 99 7.87 -6.32 12.35
N CYS A 100 7.75 -6.51 11.04
CA CYS A 100 7.62 -5.38 10.13
C CYS A 100 6.39 -4.52 10.45
N HIS A 101 5.25 -5.14 10.80
CA HIS A 101 4.04 -4.40 11.16
C HIS A 101 4.15 -3.66 12.51
N GLU A 102 4.88 -4.22 13.48
CA GLU A 102 5.20 -3.55 14.75
C GLU A 102 6.05 -2.29 14.49
N LEU A 103 7.11 -2.42 13.69
CA LEU A 103 7.97 -1.30 13.32
C LEU A 103 7.21 -0.19 12.58
N SER A 104 6.29 -0.56 11.68
CA SER A 104 5.42 0.43 11.01
C SER A 104 4.52 1.17 12.00
N LEU A 105 3.94 0.47 12.98
CA LEU A 105 3.08 1.10 13.99
C LEU A 105 3.88 2.06 14.87
N GLU A 106 5.07 1.66 15.30
CA GLU A 106 5.96 2.50 16.10
C GLU A 106 6.38 3.77 15.37
N LEU A 107 6.70 3.66 14.07
CA LEU A 107 7.02 4.81 13.24
C LEU A 107 5.81 5.76 13.10
N ALA A 108 4.60 5.21 12.98
CA ALA A 108 3.38 6.02 12.93
C ALA A 108 3.11 6.74 14.25
N ILE A 109 3.30 6.07 15.39
CA ILE A 109 3.13 6.64 16.73
C ILE A 109 4.16 7.76 16.97
N ARG A 110 5.45 7.51 16.66
CA ARG A 110 6.51 8.51 16.85
C ARG A 110 6.29 9.78 16.02
N ASN A 111 5.84 9.62 14.77
CA ASN A 111 5.56 10.74 13.88
C ASN A 111 4.15 11.34 14.08
N ASN A 112 3.42 10.94 15.13
CA ASN A 112 2.06 11.40 15.45
C ASN A 112 1.07 11.30 14.28
N ILE A 113 1.24 10.27 13.43
CA ILE A 113 0.41 10.09 12.24
C ILE A 113 -0.95 9.49 12.66
N PRO A 114 -2.09 10.01 12.17
CA PRO A 114 -3.39 9.45 12.46
C PRO A 114 -3.52 8.04 11.87
N THR A 115 -3.41 7.03 12.74
CA THR A 115 -3.60 5.62 12.38
C THR A 115 -5.07 5.20 12.53
N PRO A 116 -5.59 4.29 11.69
CA PRO A 116 -6.93 3.73 11.86
C PRO A 116 -7.09 2.98 13.20
N SER A 117 -8.28 3.00 13.81
CA SER A 117 -8.57 2.31 15.10
C SER A 117 -8.09 0.86 15.15
N ASN A 118 -8.28 0.14 14.05
CA ASN A 118 -7.83 -1.25 13.86
C ASN A 118 -6.33 -1.48 14.13
N TRP A 119 -5.48 -0.46 14.01
CA TRP A 119 -4.05 -0.58 14.28
C TRP A 119 -3.76 -0.52 15.78
N ARG A 120 -4.46 0.35 16.52
CA ARG A 120 -4.33 0.48 17.97
C ARG A 120 -4.90 -0.75 18.67
N GLU A 121 -6.09 -1.22 18.26
CA GLU A 121 -6.74 -2.39 18.85
C GLU A 121 -5.91 -3.67 18.72
N LYS A 122 -5.17 -3.83 17.62
CA LYS A 122 -4.38 -5.03 17.35
C LYS A 122 -2.89 -4.87 17.67
N GLY A 123 -2.45 -3.67 18.05
CA GLY A 123 -1.03 -3.33 18.21
C GLY A 123 -0.17 -3.59 16.98
N LEU A 124 -0.79 -3.65 15.78
CA LEU A 124 -0.12 -4.05 14.54
C LEU A 124 -0.67 -3.29 13.34
N ALA A 125 0.21 -2.87 12.44
CA ALA A 125 -0.21 -2.40 11.12
C ALA A 125 -0.98 -3.51 10.37
N SER A 126 -2.10 -3.14 9.74
CA SER A 126 -2.97 -4.10 9.05
C SER A 126 -2.30 -4.69 7.80
N ARG A 127 -2.71 -5.90 7.38
CA ARG A 127 -2.27 -6.54 6.11
C ARG A 127 -2.42 -5.65 4.87
N LYS A 128 -3.32 -4.66 4.90
CA LYS A 128 -3.51 -3.66 3.82
C LYS A 128 -2.27 -2.77 3.60
N CYS A 129 -1.47 -2.54 4.64
CA CYS A 129 -0.18 -1.84 4.55
C CYS A 129 0.71 -2.48 3.47
N LYS A 130 0.74 -3.82 3.40
CA LYS A 130 1.52 -4.58 2.40
C LYS A 130 1.20 -4.23 0.94
N LYS A 131 -0.03 -3.79 0.62
CA LYS A 131 -0.41 -3.43 -0.76
C LYS A 131 0.06 -2.02 -1.15
N GLN A 132 0.21 -1.13 -0.19
CA GLN A 132 0.80 0.20 -0.37
C GLN A 132 2.29 0.08 -0.72
N HIS A 133 2.99 -0.83 -0.03
CA HIS A 133 4.43 -1.07 -0.16
C HIS A 133 4.83 -2.07 -1.25
N HIS A 134 3.94 -2.38 -2.20
CA HIS A 134 4.29 -3.28 -3.31
C HIS A 134 5.40 -2.69 -4.21
N SER A 135 5.53 -1.36 -4.24
CA SER A 135 6.57 -0.61 -4.97
C SER A 135 7.99 -0.93 -4.49
N VAL A 136 8.18 -1.21 -3.19
CA VAL A 136 9.50 -1.38 -2.57
C VAL A 136 9.94 -2.84 -2.43
N GLY A 137 9.33 -3.77 -3.19
CA GLY A 137 9.86 -5.15 -3.28
C GLY A 137 9.64 -6.02 -2.04
N TRP A 138 8.59 -5.75 -1.25
CA TRP A 138 8.26 -6.52 -0.03
C TRP A 138 7.88 -7.98 -0.31
N HIS A 139 7.56 -8.28 -1.56
CA HIS A 139 7.45 -9.65 -2.01
C HIS A 139 8.85 -10.19 -2.35
N ARG A 140 9.53 -10.73 -1.32
CA ARG A 140 10.25 -12.02 -1.38
C ARG A 140 11.80 -12.06 -1.25
N PRO A 141 12.48 -11.34 -0.35
CA PRO A 141 13.79 -11.85 0.04
C PRO A 141 13.96 -12.04 1.54
N LEU A 142 12.94 -12.50 2.29
CA LEU A 142 13.10 -12.78 3.72
C LEU A 142 12.32 -14.01 4.18
N ALA A 143 12.29 -15.06 3.33
CA ALA A 143 12.15 -16.39 3.91
C ALA A 143 13.31 -16.55 4.88
N VAL A 144 13.00 -16.88 6.15
CA VAL A 144 13.95 -17.17 7.23
C VAL A 144 15.18 -17.82 6.61
N ARG A 145 16.31 -17.10 6.51
CA ARG A 145 17.57 -17.75 6.17
C ARG A 145 17.84 -18.60 7.40
N ASN A 146 17.64 -19.92 7.31
CA ASN A 146 17.83 -20.81 8.45
C ASN A 146 19.25 -20.56 8.98
N PRO A 147 19.39 -20.02 10.20
CA PRO A 147 20.72 -19.84 10.74
C PRO A 147 21.26 -21.22 11.14
N PRO A 148 22.57 -21.45 11.09
CA PRO A 148 23.15 -22.74 11.48
C PRO A 148 22.70 -23.13 12.90
N LEU A 149 22.43 -24.42 13.10
CA LEU A 149 21.75 -25.01 14.28
C LEU A 149 22.27 -24.50 15.64
N HIS A 150 23.52 -24.06 15.72
CA HIS A 150 24.16 -23.54 16.92
C HIS A 150 23.61 -22.19 17.43
N SER A 151 22.92 -21.41 16.59
CA SER A 151 22.43 -20.05 16.92
C SER A 151 20.99 -19.98 17.47
N ARG A 152 20.21 -21.08 17.43
CA ARG A 152 18.81 -21.10 17.90
C ARG A 152 18.67 -20.83 19.41
N LYS A 153 19.68 -21.17 20.22
CA LYS A 153 19.70 -20.83 21.66
C LYS A 153 19.96 -19.34 21.93
N MET A 154 20.63 -18.61 21.01
CA MET A 154 20.89 -17.17 21.16
C MET A 154 19.69 -16.27 20.81
N MET A 155 18.72 -16.75 20.04
CA MET A 155 17.58 -15.93 19.60
C MET A 155 16.65 -15.46 20.73
N ARG A 156 16.65 -16.12 21.90
CA ARG A 156 15.88 -15.64 23.08
C ARG A 156 16.52 -14.44 23.78
N HIS A 157 17.84 -14.29 23.67
CA HIS A 157 18.59 -13.15 24.24
C HIS A 157 18.66 -11.93 23.29
N LEU A 158 18.42 -12.13 21.99
CA LEU A 158 18.45 -11.07 20.96
C LEU A 158 17.21 -10.16 20.95
N SER A 159 16.12 -10.52 21.63
CA SER A 159 14.96 -9.64 21.82
C SER A 159 15.34 -8.35 22.56
N HIS A 160 16.29 -8.43 23.49
CA HIS A 160 16.84 -7.29 24.21
C HIS A 160 17.78 -6.45 23.33
N GLY A 161 18.56 -7.08 22.45
CA GLY A 161 19.44 -6.39 21.49
C GLY A 161 18.69 -5.58 20.43
N ILE A 162 17.54 -6.08 19.95
CA ILE A 162 16.65 -5.32 19.06
C ILE A 162 16.07 -4.09 19.76
N ASN A 163 15.73 -4.19 21.05
CA ASN A 163 15.27 -3.06 21.86
C ASN A 163 16.37 -2.01 22.11
N LEU A 164 17.64 -2.43 22.23
CA LEU A 164 18.80 -1.54 22.34
C LEU A 164 19.15 -0.84 21.01
N LEU A 165 19.01 -1.52 19.87
CA LEU A 165 19.19 -0.92 18.53
C LEU A 165 18.01 0.00 18.14
N LYS A 166 16.81 -0.25 18.69
CA LYS A 166 15.65 0.65 18.61
C LYS A 166 15.89 2.03 19.22
N ALA A 167 16.79 2.13 20.20
CA ALA A 167 17.12 3.38 20.88
C ALA A 167 18.19 4.21 20.14
N LYS A 168 18.97 3.59 19.24
CA LYS A 168 20.12 4.24 18.57
C LYS A 168 19.92 4.55 17.08
N SER A 169 18.87 4.06 16.43
CA SER A 169 18.76 4.06 14.96
C SER A 169 17.58 4.80 14.33
N PHE A 170 16.69 5.40 15.13
CA PHE A 170 15.64 6.27 14.60
C PHE A 170 16.05 7.73 14.84
N PRO A 171 16.51 8.46 13.80
CA PRO A 171 16.69 9.90 13.94
C PRO A 171 15.33 10.54 14.19
N SER A 172 15.25 11.32 15.28
CA SER A 172 14.19 12.28 15.51
C SER A 172 14.31 13.38 14.45
N ILE A 173 13.25 13.58 13.67
CA ILE A 173 12.99 14.84 12.98
C ILE A 173 12.11 15.67 13.90
#